data_AF-A0A1A9VYN2-F1
#
_entry.id   AF-A0A1A9VYN2-F1
#
_cell.length_a   1.000
_cell.length_b   1.000
_cell.length_c   1.000
_cell.angle_alpha   90.00
_cell.angle_beta   90.00
_cell.angle_gamma   90.00
#
_symmetry.space_group_name_H-M   'P 1'
#
loop_
_entity.id
_entity.type
_entity.pdbx_description
1 polymer ?
#
loop_
_entity_poly.entity_id
_entity_poly.type
_entity_poly.pdbx_seq_one_letter_code
_entity_poly.pdbx_strand_id
1 'polypeptide(L)'
;MVFLTRFARLLQQSGVTVNTLKYTANFRQFHVTSAFQKDRLFTEKHEWVEVSGQTGVVGISQYAQEALGDVVFAQLPDPGTTLKQNDECGALESVKAASEVYSPVSGQVTEKNSAVEESPALVNTNCYDKGWLFKVNLSNPAELKGLMNEKQYKEFLLAAEH
;
A
#
# COMPACT_ATOMS: atom_id res chain seq x y z
N MET A 1 -18.05 -34.85 -73.76
CA MET A 1 -17.16 -35.84 -74.41
C MET A 1 -15.77 -35.66 -73.81
N VAL A 2 -15.43 -36.35 -72.72
CA VAL A 2 -14.92 -37.73 -72.67
C VAL A 2 -13.80 -37.94 -73.69
N PHE A 3 -12.55 -38.08 -73.23
CA PHE A 3 -11.73 -39.28 -73.52
C PHE A 3 -10.55 -39.38 -72.55
N LEU A 4 -10.52 -40.51 -71.85
CA LEU A 4 -9.39 -41.02 -71.09
C LEU A 4 -8.25 -41.41 -72.03
N THR A 5 -7.00 -41.32 -71.59
CA THR A 5 -6.06 -42.46 -71.72
C THR A 5 -4.92 -42.39 -70.72
N ARG A 6 -4.78 -43.45 -69.91
CA ARG A 6 -3.63 -43.79 -69.08
C ARG A 6 -2.44 -44.16 -69.96
N PHE A 7 -1.20 -43.93 -69.51
CA PHE A 7 -0.18 -44.99 -69.49
C PHE A 7 0.94 -44.66 -68.48
N ALA A 8 1.37 -45.70 -67.77
CA ALA A 8 2.28 -45.68 -66.63
C ALA A 8 3.75 -45.77 -67.04
N ARG A 9 4.66 -45.24 -66.21
CA ARG A 9 5.90 -45.95 -65.85
C ARG A 9 6.49 -45.48 -64.53
N LEU A 10 6.90 -46.49 -63.77
CA LEU A 10 7.48 -46.52 -62.42
C LEU A 10 9.01 -46.36 -62.47
N LEU A 11 9.60 -46.05 -61.31
CA LEU A 11 11.01 -46.13 -60.84
C LEU A 11 11.69 -44.76 -60.71
N GLN A 12 12.45 -44.42 -59.66
CA GLN A 12 12.69 -44.96 -58.32
C GLN A 12 13.50 -43.89 -57.57
N GLN A 13 13.03 -43.52 -56.38
CA GLN A 13 13.74 -43.02 -55.18
C GLN A 13 15.04 -42.19 -55.30
N SER A 14 15.03 -41.03 -54.65
CA SER A 14 15.92 -40.79 -53.51
C SER A 14 15.27 -39.80 -52.53
N GLY A 15 15.04 -40.27 -51.31
CA GLY A 15 14.52 -39.47 -50.22
C GLY A 15 15.63 -38.62 -49.62
N VAL A 16 15.34 -37.35 -49.36
CA VAL A 16 16.06 -36.55 -48.38
C VAL A 16 15.05 -36.14 -47.32
N THR A 17 15.06 -36.86 -46.22
CA THR A 17 14.29 -36.54 -45.02
C THR A 17 14.99 -35.37 -44.33
N VAL A 18 14.40 -34.17 -44.38
CA VAL A 18 14.89 -33.05 -43.57
C VAL A 18 14.34 -33.25 -42.16
N ASN A 19 15.20 -33.75 -41.28
CA ASN A 19 14.89 -34.00 -39.89
C ASN A 19 14.74 -32.67 -39.13
N THR A 20 13.58 -32.52 -38.51
CA THR A 20 13.29 -31.82 -37.26
C THR A 20 14.29 -30.77 -36.75
N LEU A 21 13.80 -29.55 -36.56
CA LEU A 21 13.90 -28.90 -35.26
C LEU A 21 12.58 -28.17 -34.97
N LYS A 22 11.75 -28.80 -34.12
CA LYS A 22 10.67 -28.10 -33.43
C LYS A 22 11.34 -27.14 -32.45
N TYR A 23 11.45 -25.87 -32.82
CA TYR A 23 11.89 -24.83 -31.90
C TYR A 23 10.73 -24.55 -30.94
N THR A 24 10.62 -25.34 -29.88
CA THR A 24 9.81 -24.98 -28.72
C THR A 24 10.50 -23.80 -28.05
N ALA A 25 10.07 -22.59 -28.40
CA ALA A 25 10.37 -21.40 -27.63
C ALA A 25 9.77 -21.60 -26.24
N ASN A 26 10.63 -21.93 -25.26
CA ASN A 26 10.27 -21.93 -23.86
C ASN A 26 9.96 -20.48 -23.47
N PHE A 27 8.68 -20.12 -23.51
CA PHE A 27 8.19 -18.87 -22.96
C PHE A 27 8.31 -18.99 -21.44
N ARG A 28 9.36 -18.39 -20.85
CA ARG A 28 9.45 -18.25 -19.40
C ARG A 28 8.29 -17.34 -18.97
N GLN A 29 7.25 -17.91 -18.36
CA GLN A 29 6.26 -17.14 -17.62
C GLN A 29 6.99 -16.50 -16.44
N PHE A 30 7.24 -15.19 -16.52
CA PHE A 30 7.59 -14.41 -15.35
C PHE A 30 6.32 -14.30 -14.51
N HIS A 31 6.25 -15.10 -13.45
CA HIS A 31 5.32 -14.81 -12.37
C HIS A 31 5.86 -13.57 -11.66
N VAL A 32 5.26 -12.41 -11.91
CA VAL A 32 5.37 -11.30 -10.98
C VAL A 32 4.54 -11.72 -9.77
N THR A 33 5.16 -12.36 -8.78
CA THR A 33 4.61 -12.32 -7.43
C THR A 33 4.67 -10.86 -7.03
N SER A 34 3.55 -10.13 -7.17
CA SER A 34 3.46 -8.83 -6.51
C SER A 34 3.74 -9.12 -5.04
N ALA A 35 4.88 -8.67 -4.54
CA ALA A 35 5.04 -8.50 -3.11
C ALA A 35 3.81 -7.72 -2.68
N PHE A 36 3.03 -8.28 -1.74
CA PHE A 36 1.84 -7.64 -1.20
C PHE A 36 2.29 -6.36 -0.52
N GLN A 37 2.35 -5.27 -1.28
CA GLN A 37 2.60 -3.94 -0.75
C GLN A 37 1.37 -3.58 0.05
N LYS A 38 1.58 -3.25 1.33
CA LYS A 38 0.53 -2.64 2.14
C LYS A 38 0.31 -1.25 1.59
N ASP A 39 -0.81 -1.04 0.92
CA ASP A 39 -1.14 0.30 0.44
C ASP A 39 -1.43 1.21 1.64
N ARG A 40 -0.66 2.30 1.72
CA ARG A 40 -0.86 3.36 2.70
C ARG A 40 -1.83 4.40 2.14
N LEU A 41 -2.83 4.72 2.93
CA LEU A 41 -3.82 5.75 2.62
C LEU A 41 -3.66 6.92 3.59
N PHE A 42 -4.05 8.12 3.15
CA PHE A 42 -3.82 9.38 3.83
C PHE A 42 -5.12 10.17 3.97
N THR A 43 -5.19 10.95 5.04
CA THR A 43 -6.25 11.94 5.28
C THR A 43 -5.79 13.33 4.82
N GLU A 44 -6.73 14.27 4.72
CA GLU A 44 -6.42 15.69 4.52
C GLU A 44 -5.71 16.33 5.73
N LYS A 45 -5.83 15.70 6.90
CA LYS A 45 -5.17 16.11 8.15
C LYS A 45 -3.79 15.48 8.35
N HIS A 46 -3.25 14.86 7.30
CA HIS A 46 -1.89 14.33 7.24
C HIS A 46 -1.62 13.11 8.15
N GLU A 47 -2.66 12.42 8.62
CA GLU A 47 -2.54 11.06 9.15
C GLU A 47 -2.50 10.03 8.02
N TRP A 48 -1.92 8.87 8.30
CA TRP A 48 -1.93 7.72 7.40
C TRP A 48 -2.48 6.48 8.08
N VAL A 49 -3.03 5.57 7.27
CA VAL A 49 -3.41 4.21 7.68
C VAL A 49 -2.88 3.18 6.69
N GLU A 50 -2.24 2.13 7.20
CA GLU A 50 -1.90 0.92 6.45
C GLU A 50 -2.79 -0.23 6.88
N VAL A 51 -3.47 -0.85 5.92
CA VAL A 51 -4.46 -1.90 6.21
C VAL A 51 -3.93 -3.28 5.84
N SER A 52 -4.03 -4.21 6.80
CA SER A 52 -3.73 -5.63 6.61
C SER A 52 -4.90 -6.45 7.14
N GLY A 53 -5.80 -6.86 6.25
CA GLY A 53 -7.04 -7.52 6.64
C GLY A 53 -7.99 -6.53 7.31
N GLN A 54 -8.31 -6.75 8.60
CA GLN A 54 -9.14 -5.84 9.41
C GLN A 54 -8.31 -4.93 10.32
N THR A 55 -6.98 -5.09 10.35
CA THR A 55 -6.10 -4.27 11.18
C THR A 55 -5.61 -3.07 10.37
N GLY A 56 -5.87 -1.87 10.86
CA GLY A 56 -5.25 -0.63 10.40
C GLY A 56 -4.14 -0.22 11.35
N VAL A 57 -2.95 0.07 10.83
CA VAL A 57 -1.87 0.74 11.57
C VAL A 57 -1.94 2.21 11.22
N VAL A 58 -1.97 3.10 12.21
CA VAL A 58 -2.15 4.54 12.03
C VAL A 58 -0.92 5.30 12.47
N GLY A 59 -0.56 6.36 11.76
CA GLY A 59 0.46 7.34 12.18
C GLY A 59 0.31 8.69 11.48
N ILE A 60 1.30 9.57 11.63
CA ILE A 60 1.34 10.86 10.91
C ILE A 60 2.38 10.85 9.78
N SER A 61 2.15 11.66 8.75
CA SER A 61 3.03 11.71 7.58
C SER A 61 4.35 12.44 7.85
N GLN A 62 5.31 12.25 6.94
CA GLN A 62 6.56 13.02 6.89
C GLN A 62 6.30 14.54 6.93
N TYR A 63 5.31 15.00 6.16
CA TYR A 63 4.93 16.42 6.10
C TYR A 63 4.45 16.92 7.47
N ALA A 64 3.59 16.15 8.14
CA ALA A 64 3.05 16.53 9.45
C ALA A 64 4.14 16.63 10.52
N GLN A 65 5.06 15.66 10.59
CA GLN A 65 6.12 15.70 11.60
C GLN A 65 7.11 16.85 11.34
N GLU A 66 7.38 17.18 10.07
CA GLU A 66 8.22 18.32 9.69
C GLU A 66 7.57 19.65 10.11
N ALA A 67 6.25 19.77 9.89
CA ALA A 67 5.49 20.96 10.30
C ALA A 67 5.43 21.13 11.82
N LEU A 68 5.32 20.03 12.58
CA LEU A 68 5.40 20.05 14.04
C LEU A 68 6.82 20.42 14.53
N GLY A 69 7.86 19.94 13.85
CA GLY A 69 9.24 19.96 14.35
C GLY A 69 9.49 18.87 15.39
N ASP A 70 10.52 19.04 16.21
CA ASP A 70 10.98 18.00 17.15
C ASP A 70 9.91 17.66 18.20
N VAL A 71 9.29 16.50 18.05
CA VAL A 71 8.22 16.02 18.92
C VAL A 71 8.83 15.63 20.27
N VAL A 72 8.27 16.18 21.35
CA VAL A 72 8.71 15.98 22.73
C VAL A 72 7.67 15.27 23.58
N PHE A 73 6.43 15.18 23.11
CA PHE A 73 5.34 14.51 23.82
C PHE A 73 4.35 13.86 22.85
N ALA A 74 3.81 12.71 23.25
CA ALA A 74 2.79 11.99 22.52
C ALA A 74 1.75 11.42 23.49
N GLN A 75 0.48 11.74 23.25
CA GLN A 75 -0.66 11.15 23.93
C GLN A 75 -1.44 10.30 22.92
N LEU A 76 -1.53 8.99 23.18
CA LEU A 76 -2.12 8.02 22.27
C LEU A 76 -3.40 7.42 22.87
N PRO A 77 -4.37 6.98 22.05
CA PRO A 77 -5.59 6.38 22.56
C PRO A 77 -5.30 5.02 23.21
N ASP A 78 -6.00 4.73 24.32
CA ASP A 78 -5.81 3.45 25.01
C ASP A 78 -6.47 2.28 24.26
N PRO A 79 -5.88 1.07 24.30
CA PRO A 79 -6.52 -0.14 23.80
C PRO A 79 -7.92 -0.34 24.39
N GLY A 80 -8.88 -0.73 23.54
CA GLY A 80 -10.30 -0.87 23.88
C GLY A 80 -11.15 0.35 23.54
N THR A 81 -10.54 1.52 23.31
CA THR A 81 -11.25 2.74 22.89
C THR A 81 -11.95 2.52 21.56
N THR A 82 -13.23 2.90 21.48
CA THR A 82 -13.99 2.89 20.22
C THR A 82 -13.93 4.28 19.60
N LEU A 83 -13.48 4.35 18.36
CA LEU A 83 -13.32 5.58 17.59
C LEU A 83 -14.20 5.54 16.35
N LYS A 84 -14.74 6.69 15.97
CA LYS A 84 -15.32 6.92 14.65
C LYS A 84 -14.28 7.62 13.77
N GLN A 85 -14.47 7.52 12.46
CA GLN A 85 -13.68 8.31 11.51
C GLN A 85 -13.80 9.80 11.87
N ASN A 86 -12.66 10.48 11.86
CA ASN A 86 -12.47 11.88 12.24
C ASN A 86 -12.66 12.20 13.74
N ASP A 87 -12.81 11.21 14.62
CA ASP A 87 -12.74 11.45 16.06
C ASP A 87 -11.32 11.86 16.45
N GLU A 88 -11.20 12.87 17.31
CA GLU A 88 -9.97 13.20 18.00
C GLU A 88 -9.63 12.08 18.99
N CYS A 89 -8.42 11.54 18.91
CA CYS A 89 -8.03 10.36 19.67
C CYS A 89 -6.68 10.48 20.38
N GLY A 90 -5.97 11.58 20.18
CA GLY A 90 -4.65 11.80 20.78
C GLY A 90 -4.10 13.18 20.44
N ALA A 91 -2.85 13.43 20.85
CA ALA A 91 -2.15 14.67 20.57
C ALA A 91 -0.64 14.42 20.46
N LEU A 92 0.02 15.21 19.62
CA LEU A 92 1.48 15.29 19.51
C LEU A 92 1.92 16.73 19.79
N GLU A 93 2.94 16.89 20.62
CA GLU A 93 3.47 18.21 20.95
C GLU A 93 4.97 18.28 20.70
N SER A 94 5.39 19.42 20.17
CA SER A 94 6.77 19.85 20.03
C SER A 94 7.01 21.10 20.88
N VAL A 95 8.24 21.60 20.86
CA VAL A 95 8.57 22.91 21.48
C VAL A 95 7.97 24.09 20.67
N LYS A 96 7.51 23.83 19.45
CA LYS A 96 7.04 24.87 18.51
C LYS A 96 5.52 24.86 18.31
N ALA A 97 4.90 23.69 18.39
CA ALA A 97 3.51 23.49 18.04
C ALA A 97 2.92 22.28 18.80
N ALA A 98 1.60 22.24 18.85
CA ALA A 98 0.83 21.06 19.25
C ALA A 98 -0.19 20.78 18.15
N SER A 99 -0.47 19.51 17.89
CA SER A 99 -1.53 19.07 16.99
C SER A 99 -2.28 17.91 17.59
N GLU A 100 -3.59 17.98 17.50
CA GLU A 100 -4.49 16.86 17.74
C GLU A 100 -4.28 15.79 16.67
N VAL A 101 -4.51 14.53 17.05
CA VAL A 101 -4.47 13.35 16.16
C VAL A 101 -5.89 12.85 15.97
N TYR A 102 -6.29 12.67 14.71
CA TYR A 102 -7.62 12.18 14.35
C TYR A 102 -7.58 10.76 13.80
N SER A 103 -8.62 9.97 14.10
CA SER A 103 -8.73 8.62 13.57
C SER A 103 -9.11 8.63 12.09
N PRO A 104 -8.32 8.03 11.17
CA PRO A 104 -8.64 7.99 9.75
C PRO A 104 -9.81 7.06 9.41
N VAL A 105 -10.16 6.15 10.33
CA VAL A 105 -11.19 5.12 10.17
C VAL A 105 -11.93 4.86 11.48
N SER A 106 -13.15 4.37 11.38
CA SER A 106 -13.93 3.88 12.50
C SER A 106 -13.46 2.49 12.94
N GLY A 107 -13.41 2.24 14.25
CA GLY A 107 -13.01 0.94 14.78
C GLY A 107 -12.71 0.94 16.28
N GLN A 108 -12.14 -0.16 16.77
CA GLN A 108 -11.67 -0.30 18.14
C GLN A 108 -10.14 -0.30 18.17
N VAL A 109 -9.53 0.52 19.01
CA VAL A 109 -8.08 0.53 19.22
C VAL A 109 -7.66 -0.79 19.83
N THR A 110 -6.72 -1.48 19.20
CA THR A 110 -6.20 -2.78 19.68
C THR A 110 -4.86 -2.65 20.37
N GLU A 111 -4.07 -1.64 20.01
CA GLU A 111 -2.70 -1.46 20.48
C GLU A 111 -2.28 0.00 20.34
N LYS A 112 -1.50 0.51 21.30
CA LYS A 112 -0.81 1.79 21.20
C LYS A 112 0.70 1.58 21.22
N ASN A 113 1.45 2.44 20.54
CA ASN A 113 2.90 2.33 20.48
C ASN A 113 3.55 3.00 21.72
N SER A 114 3.74 2.22 22.78
CA SER A 114 4.39 2.71 24.00
C SER A 114 5.81 3.23 23.75
N ALA A 115 6.52 2.73 22.73
CA ALA A 115 7.84 3.22 22.38
C ALA A 115 7.81 4.68 21.89
N VAL A 116 6.71 5.13 21.27
CA VAL A 116 6.52 6.54 20.90
C VAL A 116 6.18 7.39 22.13
N GLU A 117 5.38 6.89 23.08
CA GLU A 117 5.12 7.60 24.34
C GLU A 117 6.42 7.78 25.16
N GLU A 118 7.30 6.77 25.17
CA GLU A 118 8.61 6.80 25.84
C GLU A 118 9.68 7.58 25.05
N SER A 119 9.63 7.54 23.72
CA SER A 119 10.59 8.21 22.82
C SER A 119 9.87 8.90 21.65
N PRO A 120 9.30 10.10 21.88
CA PRO A 120 8.49 10.78 20.86
C PRO A 120 9.24 11.14 19.57
N ALA A 121 10.57 11.27 19.63
CA ALA A 121 11.44 11.51 18.47
C ALA A 121 11.38 10.39 17.40
N LEU A 122 10.83 9.22 17.72
CA LEU A 122 10.54 8.18 16.72
C LEU A 122 9.56 8.67 15.65
N VAL A 123 8.64 9.57 16.00
CA VAL A 123 7.72 10.20 15.04
C VAL A 123 8.50 11.00 14.01
N ASN A 124 9.51 11.78 14.42
CA ASN A 124 10.33 12.55 13.49
C ASN A 124 11.24 11.68 12.61
N THR A 125 11.84 10.64 13.19
CA THR A 125 12.89 9.86 12.51
C THR A 125 12.37 8.68 11.69
N ASN A 126 11.22 8.11 12.05
CA ASN A 126 10.69 6.87 11.49
C ASN A 126 9.15 6.87 11.42
N CYS A 127 8.52 8.00 11.03
CA CYS A 127 7.06 8.20 11.00
C CYS A 127 6.23 7.09 10.30
N TYR A 128 6.87 6.33 9.43
CA TYR A 128 6.28 5.32 8.55
C TYR A 128 6.60 3.86 8.92
N ASP A 129 7.46 3.65 9.92
CA ASP A 129 7.83 2.32 10.39
C ASP A 129 7.71 2.29 11.91
N LYS A 130 8.76 2.69 12.64
CA LYS A 130 8.79 2.63 14.12
C LYS A 130 7.95 3.70 14.81
N GLY A 131 7.60 4.77 14.11
CA GLY A 131 6.82 5.91 14.59
C GLY A 131 5.30 5.79 14.37
N TRP A 132 4.78 4.59 14.09
CA TRP A 132 3.33 4.35 14.12
C TRP A 132 2.76 4.70 15.51
N LEU A 133 1.52 5.17 15.56
CA LEU A 133 0.91 5.68 16.78
C LEU A 133 0.03 4.61 17.45
N PHE A 134 -0.96 4.09 16.73
CA PHE A 134 -1.86 3.07 17.26
C PHE A 134 -2.32 2.11 16.17
N LYS A 135 -2.89 0.97 16.58
CA LYS A 135 -3.57 0.01 15.71
C LYS A 135 -5.04 0.00 16.02
N VAL A 136 -5.85 -0.14 14.99
CA VAL A 136 -7.30 -0.17 15.05
C VAL A 136 -7.83 -1.41 14.32
N ASN A 137 -8.82 -2.07 14.92
CA ASN A 137 -9.64 -3.06 14.25
C ASN A 137 -10.81 -2.33 13.57
N LEU A 138 -10.82 -2.31 12.23
CA LEU A 138 -11.75 -1.52 11.43
C LEU A 138 -13.19 -2.05 11.58
N SER A 139 -14.12 -1.17 11.92
CA SER A 139 -15.56 -1.49 11.94
C SER A 139 -16.25 -1.21 10.61
N ASN A 140 -15.68 -0.32 9.78
CA ASN A 140 -16.26 0.07 8.49
C ASN A 140 -15.21 0.24 7.38
N PRO A 141 -14.84 -0.84 6.66
CA PRO A 141 -13.84 -0.78 5.59
C PRO A 141 -14.23 0.11 4.39
N ALA A 142 -15.50 0.50 4.25
CA ALA A 142 -15.94 1.37 3.15
C ALA A 142 -15.36 2.79 3.24
N GLU A 143 -15.01 3.24 4.45
CA GLU A 143 -14.39 4.54 4.72
C GLU A 143 -13.02 4.71 4.04
N LEU A 144 -12.30 3.60 3.80
CA LEU A 144 -11.02 3.61 3.10
C LEU A 144 -11.11 4.19 1.68
N LYS A 145 -12.29 4.09 1.03
CA LYS A 145 -12.50 4.63 -0.32
C LYS A 145 -12.49 6.16 -0.37
N GLY A 146 -12.71 6.81 0.78
CA GLY A 146 -12.65 8.27 0.91
C GLY A 146 -11.25 8.81 1.17
N LEU A 147 -10.27 7.93 1.43
CA LEU A 147 -8.91 8.32 1.73
C LEU A 147 -8.07 8.44 0.45
N MET A 148 -7.00 9.21 0.54
CA MET A 148 -6.07 9.43 -0.56
C MET A 148 -5.02 8.33 -0.59
N ASN A 149 -4.73 7.77 -1.77
CA ASN A 149 -3.51 7.01 -1.94
C ASN A 149 -2.28 7.92 -1.98
N GLU A 150 -1.09 7.32 -1.92
CA GLU A 150 0.20 8.01 -1.98
C GLU A 150 0.32 9.04 -3.12
N LYS A 151 -0.21 8.73 -4.31
CA LYS A 151 -0.15 9.64 -5.47
C LYS A 151 -1.07 10.85 -5.25
N GLN A 152 -2.31 10.60 -4.84
CA GLN A 152 -3.29 11.66 -4.56
C GLN A 152 -2.81 12.57 -3.44
N TYR A 153 -2.20 12.01 -2.39
CA TYR A 153 -1.66 12.79 -1.28
C TYR A 153 -0.52 13.71 -1.71
N LYS A 154 0.37 13.25 -2.61
CA LYS A 154 1.43 14.10 -3.18
C LYS A 154 0.85 15.25 -4.02
N GLU A 155 -0.16 14.97 -4.84
CA GLU A 155 -0.86 16.01 -5.60
C GLU A 155 -1.56 17.01 -4.67
N PHE A 156 -2.15 16.54 -3.58
CA PHE A 156 -2.75 17.38 -2.52
C PHE A 156 -1.72 18.31 -1.87
N LEU A 157 -0.55 17.80 -1.48
CA LEU A 157 0.51 18.63 -0.89
C LEU A 157 1.00 19.71 -1.85
N LEU A 158 1.23 19.37 -3.12
CA LEU A 158 1.64 20.35 -4.14
C LEU A 158 0.58 21.43 -4.38
N ALA A 159 -0.71 21.08 -4.31
CA ALA A 159 -1.79 22.04 -4.46
C ALA A 159 -1.95 22.97 -3.24
N ALA A 160 -1.58 22.50 -2.05
CA ALA A 160 -1.67 23.26 -0.80
C ALA A 160 -0.51 24.26 -0.59
N GLU A 161 0.62 24.08 -1.28
CA GLU A 161 1.79 24.98 -1.24
C GLU A 161 1.64 26.24 -2.12
N HIS A 162 0.53 26.39 -2.84
CA HIS A 162 0.24 27.50 -3.75
C HIS A 162 -0.96 28.35 -3.28
#